data_AF-A0AAV4QZC0-F1
#
_entry.id   AF-A0AAV4QZC0-F1
#
_cell.length_a   1.000
_cell.length_b   1.000
_cell.length_c   1.000
_cell.angle_alpha   90.00
_cell.angle_beta   90.00
_cell.angle_gamma   90.00
#
_symmetry.space_group_name_H-M   'P 1'
#
loop_
_entity.id
_entity.type
_entity.pdbx_description
1 polymer ?
#
loop_
_entity_poly.entity_id
_entity_poly.type
_entity_poly.pdbx_seq_one_letter_code
_entity_poly.pdbx_strand_id
1 'polypeptide(L)'
;MADKVNNDFPIWALLPKRETNVSSFLNMYPEYDGRGVTIAILDSGIDPGAKGLQKTNDYKYHLTGKTLLKISYWSKNAYELYPKVTERTGYCNRKTRQVLEFNNLHSNSNQLSPQVKLDKEELDAQLDALNTLEKKYNDCGPTYDCVVFHDGNKWRVVIDTSEKGDLESCKLLGVYSETYDYAMLTPVDRLNYCVNVYEEGDLLEIVSMSTGHGTHVASIAAAYFPDEPEKKMALLLELKLSALVLAC
;
A
#
# COMPACT_ATOMS: atom_id res chain seq x y z
N MET A 1 -16.02 -18.82 44.59
CA MET A 1 -14.87 -18.44 43.75
C MET A 1 -15.46 -18.15 42.38
N ALA A 2 -15.49 -16.88 41.97
CA ALA A 2 -16.02 -16.53 40.65
C ALA A 2 -14.99 -16.94 39.61
N ASP A 3 -15.39 -17.82 38.69
CA ASP A 3 -14.59 -18.17 37.52
C ASP A 3 -14.27 -16.89 36.77
N LYS A 4 -12.97 -16.63 36.59
CA LYS A 4 -12.51 -15.57 35.69
C LYS A 4 -13.07 -15.90 34.31
N VAL A 5 -14.05 -15.12 33.85
CA VAL A 5 -14.47 -15.14 32.45
C VAL A 5 -13.22 -14.84 31.63
N ASN A 6 -12.71 -15.86 30.95
CA ASN A 6 -11.60 -15.67 30.05
C ASN A 6 -12.11 -14.81 28.89
N ASN A 7 -11.72 -13.54 28.89
CA ASN A 7 -12.08 -12.56 27.86
C ASN A 7 -11.26 -12.73 26.57
N ASP A 8 -10.54 -13.84 26.43
CA ASP A 8 -9.86 -14.18 25.19
C ASP A 8 -10.89 -14.39 24.08
N PHE A 9 -10.82 -13.51 23.09
CA PHE A 9 -11.58 -13.64 21.85
C PHE A 9 -11.39 -15.06 21.28
N PRO A 10 -12.44 -15.77 20.84
CA PRO A 10 -12.33 -17.16 20.40
C PRO A 10 -11.64 -17.25 19.03
N ILE A 11 -10.32 -17.04 19.01
CA ILE A 11 -9.47 -17.12 17.81
C ILE A 11 -9.62 -18.48 17.12
N TRP A 12 -9.87 -19.53 17.89
CA TRP A 12 -10.13 -20.90 17.40
C TRP A 12 -11.37 -21.02 16.52
N ALA A 13 -12.35 -20.11 16.64
CA ALA A 13 -13.59 -20.10 15.86
C ALA A 13 -13.49 -19.27 14.57
N LEU A 14 -12.38 -18.55 14.36
CA LEU A 14 -12.18 -17.73 13.16
C LEU A 14 -12.01 -18.56 11.89
N LEU A 15 -11.60 -19.82 12.03
CA LEU A 15 -11.46 -20.76 10.92
C LEU A 15 -12.18 -22.07 11.22
N PRO A 16 -12.92 -22.65 10.27
CA PRO A 16 -13.70 -23.88 10.47
C PRO A 16 -12.80 -25.14 10.45
N LYS A 17 -11.71 -25.16 11.22
CA LYS A 17 -10.74 -26.29 11.25
C LYS A 17 -11.37 -27.58 11.79
N ARG A 18 -12.27 -27.44 12.77
CA ARG A 18 -12.97 -28.57 13.37
C ARG A 18 -14.01 -29.13 12.40
N GLU A 19 -14.77 -28.24 11.77
CA GLU A 19 -15.84 -28.58 10.83
C GLU A 19 -15.29 -29.17 9.53
N THR A 20 -14.13 -28.71 9.07
CA THR A 20 -13.42 -29.26 7.89
C THR A 20 -12.61 -30.53 8.20
N ASN A 21 -12.48 -30.93 9.47
CA ASN A 21 -11.67 -32.06 9.93
C ASN A 21 -10.18 -32.02 9.52
N VAL A 22 -9.65 -30.84 9.16
CA VAL A 22 -8.25 -30.70 8.71
C VAL A 22 -7.27 -31.20 9.76
N SER A 23 -7.49 -30.89 11.04
CA SER A 23 -6.59 -31.29 12.11
C SER A 23 -6.51 -32.83 12.23
N SER A 24 -7.66 -33.51 12.10
CA SER A 24 -7.72 -34.96 12.12
C SER A 24 -7.01 -35.58 10.92
N PHE A 25 -7.15 -34.97 9.74
CA PHE A 25 -6.48 -35.40 8.51
C PHE A 25 -4.95 -35.29 8.64
N LEU A 26 -4.44 -34.13 9.07
CA LEU A 26 -3.00 -33.92 9.24
C LEU A 26 -2.39 -34.78 10.36
N ASN A 27 -3.16 -35.08 11.41
CA ASN A 27 -2.72 -36.03 12.44
C ASN A 27 -2.56 -37.46 11.89
N MET A 28 -3.40 -37.87 10.95
CA MET A 28 -3.31 -39.18 10.29
C MET A 28 -2.25 -39.19 9.17
N TYR A 29 -2.05 -38.07 8.50
CA TYR A 29 -1.12 -37.91 7.38
C TYR A 29 -0.20 -36.69 7.61
N PRO A 30 0.79 -36.77 8.51
CA PRO A 30 1.64 -35.63 8.87
C PRO A 30 2.43 -35.02 7.71
N GLU A 31 2.73 -35.83 6.68
CA GLU A 31 3.47 -35.42 5.48
C GLU A 31 2.58 -34.82 4.39
N TYR A 32 1.25 -34.75 4.60
CA TYR A 32 0.28 -34.24 3.63
C TYR A 32 -0.06 -32.78 3.93
N ASP A 33 0.98 -32.06 4.29
CA ASP A 33 0.98 -30.69 4.73
C ASP A 33 1.42 -29.76 3.58
N GLY A 34 1.11 -30.12 2.34
CA GLY A 34 1.30 -29.24 1.18
C GLY A 34 2.72 -29.05 0.69
N ARG A 35 3.75 -29.72 1.27
CA ARG A 35 5.13 -29.61 0.75
C ARG A 35 5.19 -29.98 -0.71
N GLY A 36 5.90 -29.18 -1.50
CA GLY A 36 6.01 -29.38 -2.94
C GLY A 36 4.76 -28.98 -3.75
N VAL A 37 3.72 -28.43 -3.12
CA VAL A 37 2.52 -27.93 -3.82
C VAL A 37 2.61 -26.42 -4.02
N THR A 38 2.15 -25.94 -5.18
CA THR A 38 2.07 -24.50 -5.51
C THR A 38 0.62 -24.13 -5.74
N ILE A 39 0.15 -23.05 -5.12
CA ILE A 39 -1.20 -22.50 -5.31
C ILE A 39 -1.09 -21.10 -5.91
N ALA A 40 -1.94 -20.82 -6.89
CA ALA A 40 -2.13 -19.49 -7.42
C ALA A 40 -3.36 -18.85 -6.75
N ILE A 41 -3.21 -17.61 -6.29
CA ILE A 41 -4.30 -16.78 -5.77
C ILE A 41 -4.53 -15.63 -6.74
N LEU A 42 -5.75 -15.55 -7.25
CA LEU A 42 -6.19 -14.49 -8.14
C LEU A 42 -7.10 -13.56 -7.34
N ASP A 43 -6.58 -12.41 -6.95
CA ASP A 43 -7.22 -11.47 -6.02
C ASP A 43 -6.71 -10.03 -6.27
N SER A 44 -7.11 -9.10 -5.42
CA SER A 44 -6.73 -7.68 -5.35
C SER A 44 -5.26 -7.40 -5.02
N GLY A 45 -4.44 -8.42 -4.81
CA GLY A 45 -3.02 -8.33 -4.44
C GLY A 45 -2.70 -8.83 -3.04
N ILE A 46 -1.44 -9.20 -2.83
CA ILE A 46 -0.95 -9.82 -1.59
C ILE A 46 0.27 -9.04 -1.09
N ASP A 47 0.28 -8.72 0.20
CA ASP A 47 1.40 -8.04 0.87
C ASP A 47 2.58 -9.00 1.10
N PRO A 48 3.75 -8.79 0.47
CA PRO A 48 4.97 -9.55 0.79
C PRO A 48 5.44 -9.35 2.23
N GLY A 49 5.10 -8.22 2.84
CA GLY A 49 5.48 -7.87 4.20
C GLY A 49 4.58 -8.52 5.27
N ALA A 50 3.46 -9.14 4.91
CA ALA A 50 2.54 -9.71 5.88
C ALA A 50 3.18 -10.84 6.68
N LYS A 51 2.99 -10.81 8.01
CA LYS A 51 3.48 -11.86 8.90
C LYS A 51 2.85 -13.20 8.51
N GLY A 52 3.68 -14.23 8.41
CA GLY A 52 3.28 -15.56 7.96
C GLY A 52 3.32 -15.76 6.44
N LEU A 53 3.49 -14.71 5.63
CA LEU A 53 3.64 -14.80 4.17
C LEU A 53 5.05 -14.43 3.68
N GLN A 54 6.03 -14.37 4.59
CA GLN A 54 7.42 -14.01 4.28
C GLN A 54 8.32 -15.23 3.99
N LYS A 55 8.07 -16.37 4.63
CA LYS A 55 8.89 -17.60 4.54
C LYS A 55 8.05 -18.87 4.75
N THR A 56 8.41 -19.95 4.07
CA THR A 56 8.04 -21.33 4.43
C THR A 56 9.27 -22.05 5.04
N ASN A 57 9.13 -23.32 5.42
CA ASN A 57 10.24 -24.14 5.97
C ASN A 57 11.44 -24.23 5.00
N ASP A 58 11.16 -24.47 3.72
CA ASP A 58 12.17 -24.80 2.71
C ASP A 58 12.33 -23.72 1.62
N TYR A 59 11.38 -22.78 1.48
CA TYR A 59 11.35 -21.81 0.38
C TYR A 59 10.86 -20.41 0.82
N LYS A 60 11.20 -19.39 0.02
CA LYS A 60 10.54 -18.07 0.10
C LYS A 60 9.28 -18.08 -0.78
N TYR A 61 8.21 -17.39 -0.36
CA TYR A 61 6.98 -17.30 -1.15
C TYR A 61 7.23 -16.54 -2.45
N HIS A 62 6.80 -17.11 -3.57
CA HIS A 62 6.99 -16.57 -4.91
C HIS A 62 5.77 -15.78 -5.38
N LEU A 63 5.54 -14.60 -4.80
CA LEU A 63 4.48 -13.71 -5.24
C LEU A 63 4.74 -13.22 -6.68
N THR A 64 3.98 -13.74 -7.63
CA THR A 64 3.97 -13.25 -9.01
C THR A 64 2.63 -12.59 -9.30
N GLY A 65 2.64 -11.27 -9.43
CA GLY A 65 1.46 -10.49 -9.81
C GLY A 65 1.70 -9.62 -11.01
N LYS A 66 0.67 -9.47 -11.83
CA LYS A 66 0.63 -8.49 -12.92
C LYS A 66 -0.10 -7.24 -12.45
N THR A 67 0.62 -6.22 -12.04
CA THR A 67 0.10 -4.85 -12.14
C THR A 67 0.82 -4.24 -13.33
N LEU A 68 0.31 -4.53 -14.53
CA LEU A 68 0.92 -4.01 -15.76
C LEU A 68 0.87 -2.49 -15.74
N LEU A 69 2.02 -1.89 -15.46
CA LEU A 69 2.29 -0.49 -15.73
C LEU A 69 3.45 -0.48 -16.71
N LYS A 70 3.21 0.07 -17.91
CA LYS A 70 4.26 0.18 -18.93
C LYS A 70 5.15 1.38 -18.62
N ILE A 71 6.43 1.17 -18.29
CA ILE A 71 7.35 2.25 -17.93
C ILE A 71 8.62 2.13 -18.76
N SER A 72 8.56 2.73 -19.94
CA SER A 72 9.67 2.92 -20.87
C SER A 72 10.16 4.36 -20.75
N TYR A 73 10.97 4.64 -19.72
CA TYR A 73 11.47 5.95 -19.31
C TYR A 73 10.39 7.05 -19.08
N TRP A 74 10.70 8.01 -18.22
CA TRP A 74 9.91 9.18 -17.83
C TRP A 74 8.92 9.00 -16.67
N SER A 75 8.90 10.04 -15.82
CA SER A 75 8.37 10.13 -14.46
C SER A 75 6.99 9.50 -14.24
N LYS A 76 6.80 8.93 -13.04
CA LYS A 76 5.66 8.09 -12.69
C LYS A 76 4.77 8.71 -11.65
N ASN A 77 3.53 8.89 -12.03
CA ASN A 77 2.46 9.35 -11.18
C ASN A 77 2.05 8.28 -10.13
N ALA A 78 2.41 8.47 -8.87
CA ALA A 78 2.11 7.60 -7.74
C ALA A 78 0.62 7.55 -7.34
N TYR A 79 -0.29 8.39 -7.85
CA TYR A 79 -1.74 8.23 -7.59
C TYR A 79 -2.33 6.93 -8.16
N GLU A 80 -1.65 6.28 -9.09
CA GLU A 80 -2.02 4.92 -9.53
C GLU A 80 -1.89 3.90 -8.39
N LEU A 81 -1.18 4.25 -7.30
CA LEU A 81 -0.88 3.39 -6.15
C LEU A 81 -1.65 3.76 -4.88
N TYR A 82 -2.30 4.93 -4.82
CA TYR A 82 -2.97 5.46 -3.63
C TYR A 82 -4.48 5.62 -3.80
N PRO A 83 -5.31 5.23 -2.81
CA PRO A 83 -6.69 5.70 -2.75
C PRO A 83 -6.71 7.23 -2.53
N LYS A 84 -7.58 7.95 -3.25
CA LYS A 84 -7.65 9.42 -3.25
C LYS A 84 -7.81 9.97 -1.81
N VAL A 85 -6.77 10.59 -1.24
CA VAL A 85 -6.81 11.20 0.10
C VAL A 85 -7.24 12.67 0.00
N THR A 86 -8.30 13.02 0.74
CA THR A 86 -8.83 14.38 0.89
C THR A 86 -8.17 15.09 2.07
N GLU A 87 -7.01 15.74 1.89
CA GLU A 87 -6.36 16.55 2.95
C GLU A 87 -6.39 18.08 2.70
N ARG A 88 -6.97 18.56 1.59
CA ARG A 88 -6.86 19.98 1.19
C ARG A 88 -7.96 20.93 1.70
N THR A 89 -8.99 20.42 2.37
CA THR A 89 -10.11 21.23 2.91
C THR A 89 -9.66 22.22 4.00
N GLY A 90 -8.45 22.10 4.55
CA GLY A 90 -7.97 22.94 5.66
C GLY A 90 -7.60 24.38 5.28
N TYR A 91 -7.09 24.63 4.07
CA TYR A 91 -6.59 25.96 3.68
C TYR A 91 -7.71 26.94 3.30
N CYS A 92 -8.67 26.51 2.47
CA CYS A 92 -9.85 27.32 2.12
C CYS A 92 -10.62 27.74 3.38
N ASN A 93 -10.85 26.80 4.30
CA ASN A 93 -11.55 27.06 5.56
C ASN A 93 -10.85 28.12 6.44
N ARG A 94 -9.51 28.17 6.43
CA ARG A 94 -8.74 29.15 7.21
C ARG A 94 -8.85 30.55 6.59
N LYS A 95 -8.80 30.67 5.26
CA LYS A 95 -8.96 31.95 4.55
C LYS A 95 -10.40 32.48 4.62
N THR A 96 -11.41 31.63 4.52
CA THR A 96 -12.82 32.01 4.75
C THR A 96 -13.03 32.58 6.15
N ARG A 97 -12.39 32.01 7.18
CA ARG A 97 -12.43 32.57 8.55
C ARG A 97 -11.80 33.95 8.65
N GLN A 98 -10.65 34.18 8.00
CA GLN A 98 -10.01 35.51 7.98
C GLN A 98 -10.89 36.57 7.32
N VAL A 99 -11.59 36.23 6.23
CA VAL A 99 -12.54 37.14 5.57
C VAL A 99 -13.74 37.43 6.48
N LEU A 100 -14.27 36.43 7.19
CA LEU A 100 -15.36 36.60 8.17
C LEU A 100 -14.93 37.48 9.35
N GLU A 101 -13.74 37.26 9.90
CA GLU A 101 -13.17 38.08 10.97
C GLU A 101 -12.95 39.53 10.52
N PHE A 102 -12.42 39.72 9.30
CA PHE A 102 -12.23 41.03 8.70
C PHE A 102 -13.55 41.78 8.56
N ASN A 103 -14.60 41.12 8.05
CA ASN A 103 -15.94 41.71 7.91
C ASN A 103 -16.56 42.03 9.27
N ASN A 104 -16.39 41.17 10.28
CA ASN A 104 -16.88 41.41 11.64
C ASN A 104 -16.19 42.60 12.32
N LEU A 105 -14.88 42.75 12.16
CA LEU A 105 -14.12 43.87 12.73
C LEU A 105 -14.47 45.22 12.08
N HIS A 106 -14.93 45.19 10.82
CA HIS A 106 -15.23 46.39 10.03
C HIS A 106 -16.73 46.59 9.77
N SER A 107 -17.59 45.93 10.56
CA SER A 107 -19.06 45.93 10.41
C SER A 107 -19.73 47.32 10.43
N ASN A 108 -19.08 48.33 11.00
CA ASN A 108 -19.71 49.60 11.38
C ASN A 108 -19.03 50.88 10.82
N SER A 109 -18.03 50.79 9.93
CA SER A 109 -17.38 51.99 9.40
C SER A 109 -17.91 52.36 8.02
N ASN A 110 -18.76 53.40 7.95
CA ASN A 110 -19.23 53.98 6.68
C ASN A 110 -18.10 54.64 5.85
N GLN A 111 -16.87 54.73 6.37
CA GLN A 111 -15.67 55.13 5.64
C GLN A 111 -14.46 54.30 6.08
N LEU A 112 -14.19 53.22 5.34
CA LEU A 112 -12.93 52.47 5.44
C LEU A 112 -11.81 53.30 4.82
N SER A 113 -10.64 53.32 5.47
CA SER A 113 -9.44 53.96 4.89
C SER A 113 -9.07 53.27 3.57
N PRO A 114 -8.38 53.98 2.64
CA PRO A 114 -7.97 53.39 1.37
C PRO A 114 -7.17 52.09 1.55
N GLN A 115 -6.32 52.03 2.58
CA GLN A 115 -5.51 50.85 2.89
C GLN A 115 -6.37 49.65 3.28
N VAL A 116 -7.38 49.84 4.13
CA VAL A 116 -8.25 48.74 4.59
C VAL A 116 -9.12 48.21 3.44
N LYS A 117 -9.48 49.05 2.47
CA LYS A 117 -10.17 48.58 1.25
C LYS A 117 -9.28 47.70 0.39
N LEU A 118 -8.02 48.10 0.20
CA LEU A 118 -7.03 47.30 -0.53
C LEU A 118 -6.78 45.96 0.17
N ASP A 119 -6.68 45.96 1.49
CA ASP A 119 -6.48 44.73 2.26
C ASP A 119 -7.70 43.78 2.13
N LYS A 120 -8.91 44.32 2.05
CA LYS A 120 -10.13 43.53 1.78
C LYS A 120 -10.13 42.94 0.38
N GLU A 121 -9.85 43.75 -0.64
CA GLU A 121 -9.78 43.31 -2.03
C GLU A 121 -8.73 42.21 -2.22
N GLU A 122 -7.57 42.33 -1.57
CA GLU A 122 -6.53 41.29 -1.56
C GLU A 122 -7.02 39.99 -0.91
N LEU A 123 -7.72 40.07 0.23
CA LEU A 123 -8.28 38.89 0.90
C LEU A 123 -9.35 38.19 0.06
N ASP A 124 -10.25 38.96 -0.56
CA ASP A 124 -11.30 38.43 -1.44
C ASP A 124 -10.68 37.82 -2.70
N ALA A 125 -9.66 38.45 -3.30
CA ALA A 125 -8.93 37.91 -4.45
C ALA A 125 -8.19 36.60 -4.13
N GLN A 126 -7.55 36.50 -2.96
CA GLN A 126 -6.92 35.26 -2.49
C GLN A 126 -7.95 34.15 -2.27
N LEU A 127 -9.13 34.47 -1.73
CA LEU A 127 -10.20 33.49 -1.52
C LEU A 127 -10.75 32.99 -2.86
N ASP A 128 -10.97 33.88 -3.83
CA ASP A 128 -11.43 33.52 -5.18
C ASP A 128 -10.40 32.67 -5.93
N ALA A 129 -9.10 32.98 -5.79
CA ALA A 129 -8.03 32.17 -6.35
C ALA A 129 -8.02 30.75 -5.74
N LEU A 130 -8.17 30.63 -4.41
CA LEU A 130 -8.24 29.34 -3.71
C LEU A 130 -9.49 28.53 -4.10
N ASN A 131 -10.66 29.15 -4.16
CA ASN A 131 -11.91 28.51 -4.61
C ASN A 131 -11.79 28.03 -6.07
N THR A 132 -11.13 28.81 -6.91
CA THR A 132 -10.87 28.45 -8.31
C THR A 132 -9.91 27.27 -8.40
N LEU A 133 -8.85 27.26 -7.59
CA LEU A 133 -7.94 26.13 -7.48
C LEU A 133 -8.70 24.89 -7.00
N GLU A 134 -9.44 24.94 -5.90
CA GLU A 134 -10.19 23.78 -5.39
C GLU A 134 -11.13 23.16 -6.44
N LYS A 135 -11.84 23.98 -7.22
CA LYS A 135 -12.76 23.49 -8.26
C LYS A 135 -12.07 22.93 -9.50
N LYS A 136 -10.87 23.44 -9.85
CA LYS A 136 -10.14 23.06 -11.06
C LYS A 136 -9.00 22.08 -10.81
N TYR A 137 -8.60 21.92 -9.55
CA TYR A 137 -7.46 21.13 -9.17
C TYR A 137 -7.83 19.64 -9.20
N ASN A 138 -7.20 18.92 -10.11
CA ASN A 138 -7.25 17.48 -10.14
C ASN A 138 -6.01 16.95 -9.43
N ASP A 139 -6.20 16.27 -8.31
CA ASP A 139 -5.07 15.71 -7.57
C ASP A 139 -4.54 14.47 -8.28
N CYS A 140 -3.45 14.66 -9.01
CA CYS A 140 -2.68 13.60 -9.65
C CYS A 140 -1.69 12.97 -8.67
N GLY A 141 -1.97 12.93 -7.36
CA GLY A 141 -1.14 12.33 -6.30
C GLY A 141 0.37 12.61 -6.36
N PRO A 142 1.20 11.79 -5.67
CA PRO A 142 2.65 11.94 -5.74
C PRO A 142 3.16 11.54 -7.13
N THR A 143 4.38 11.90 -7.50
CA THR A 143 5.06 11.40 -8.71
C THR A 143 6.49 11.07 -8.33
N TYR A 144 6.94 9.85 -8.60
CA TYR A 144 8.28 9.39 -8.28
C TYR A 144 9.09 9.15 -9.54
N ASP A 145 10.38 9.47 -9.46
CA ASP A 145 11.34 9.09 -10.49
C ASP A 145 11.81 7.66 -10.26
N CYS A 146 11.87 6.88 -11.34
CA CYS A 146 12.27 5.49 -11.31
C CYS A 146 13.50 5.31 -12.20
N VAL A 147 14.54 4.66 -11.67
CA VAL A 147 15.75 4.31 -12.41
C VAL A 147 15.84 2.80 -12.51
N VAL A 148 15.91 2.30 -13.74
CA VAL A 148 16.06 0.87 -14.05
C VAL A 148 17.40 0.68 -14.75
N PHE A 149 18.21 -0.26 -14.27
CA PHE A 149 19.49 -0.58 -14.89
C PHE A 149 19.89 -2.03 -14.64
N HIS A 150 20.74 -2.58 -15.51
CA HIS A 150 21.32 -3.90 -15.33
C HIS A 150 22.70 -3.79 -14.67
N ASP A 151 22.93 -4.47 -13.55
CA ASP A 151 24.21 -4.38 -12.80
C ASP A 151 25.31 -5.34 -13.31
N GLY A 152 25.04 -6.03 -14.42
CA GLY A 152 25.88 -7.07 -15.00
C GLY A 152 25.48 -8.48 -14.58
N ASN A 153 24.70 -8.63 -13.50
CA ASN A 153 24.18 -9.92 -13.05
C ASN A 153 22.64 -9.98 -13.06
N LYS A 154 21.98 -8.89 -12.67
CA LYS A 154 20.51 -8.82 -12.57
C LYS A 154 20.00 -7.42 -12.84
N TRP A 155 18.70 -7.31 -13.10
CA TRP A 155 17.99 -6.04 -13.16
C TRP A 155 17.83 -5.41 -11.79
N ARG A 156 18.14 -4.12 -11.70
CA ARG A 156 18.02 -3.31 -10.50
C ARG A 156 17.10 -2.12 -10.76
N VAL A 157 16.31 -1.78 -9.73
CA VAL A 157 15.34 -0.69 -9.77
C VAL A 157 15.49 0.14 -8.51
N VAL A 158 15.50 1.46 -8.67
CA VAL A 158 15.34 2.43 -7.58
C VAL A 158 14.14 3.30 -7.89
N ILE A 159 13.25 3.46 -6.91
CA ILE A 159 12.20 4.47 -6.93
C ILE A 159 12.64 5.57 -5.96
N ASP A 160 12.67 6.82 -6.41
CA ASP A 160 13.04 7.97 -5.58
C ASP A 160 11.93 8.32 -4.59
N THR A 161 11.93 7.67 -3.44
CA THR A 161 11.04 7.99 -2.32
C THR A 161 11.55 9.14 -1.45
N SER A 162 12.72 9.72 -1.78
CA SER A 162 13.29 10.86 -1.04
C SER A 162 12.63 12.19 -1.39
N GLU A 163 11.98 12.25 -2.57
CA GLU A 163 11.40 13.46 -3.18
C GLU A 163 12.42 14.58 -3.44
N LYS A 164 13.72 14.26 -3.37
CA LYS A 164 14.83 15.23 -3.47
C LYS A 164 15.92 14.79 -4.46
N GLY A 165 15.73 13.68 -5.16
CA GLY A 165 16.75 13.10 -6.04
C GLY A 165 17.85 12.34 -5.30
N ASP A 166 17.69 12.05 -4.01
CA ASP A 166 18.66 11.27 -3.22
C ASP A 166 18.39 9.76 -3.36
N LEU A 167 18.83 9.22 -4.51
CA LEU A 167 18.69 7.81 -4.83
C LEU A 167 19.50 6.89 -3.91
N GLU A 168 20.56 7.40 -3.27
CA GLU A 168 21.40 6.59 -2.36
C GLU A 168 20.65 6.27 -1.06
N SER A 169 19.81 7.19 -0.59
CA SER A 169 18.91 6.95 0.54
C SER A 169 17.77 5.96 0.25
N CYS A 170 17.47 5.70 -1.02
CA CYS A 170 16.35 4.88 -1.47
C CYS A 170 16.70 3.39 -1.52
N LYS A 171 15.67 2.53 -1.45
CA LYS A 171 15.89 1.07 -1.47
C LYS A 171 16.16 0.59 -2.90
N LEU A 172 17.34 0.03 -3.12
CA LEU A 172 17.70 -0.63 -4.38
C LEU A 172 17.12 -2.05 -4.45
N LEU A 173 16.05 -2.23 -5.24
CA LEU A 173 15.35 -3.50 -5.43
C LEU A 173 15.92 -4.27 -6.62
N GLY A 174 15.76 -5.60 -6.59
CA GLY A 174 15.86 -6.46 -7.76
C GLY A 174 14.49 -7.00 -8.18
N VAL A 175 14.44 -7.70 -9.30
CA VAL A 175 13.22 -8.38 -9.76
C VAL A 175 12.74 -9.35 -8.68
N TYR A 176 11.48 -9.23 -8.29
CA TYR A 176 10.94 -9.93 -7.12
C TYR A 176 11.04 -11.45 -7.22
N SER A 177 10.82 -12.01 -8.41
CA SER A 177 10.93 -13.46 -8.65
C SER A 177 12.35 -14.02 -8.40
N GLU A 178 13.36 -13.17 -8.48
CA GLU A 178 14.78 -13.53 -8.31
C GLU A 178 15.29 -13.18 -6.91
N THR A 179 15.00 -11.97 -6.41
CA THR A 179 15.59 -11.46 -5.17
C THR A 179 14.65 -11.51 -3.98
N TYR A 180 13.33 -11.57 -4.22
CA TYR A 180 12.28 -11.43 -3.20
C TYR A 180 12.36 -10.09 -2.45
N ASP A 181 12.95 -9.07 -3.09
CA ASP A 181 13.07 -7.75 -2.50
C ASP A 181 11.75 -6.99 -2.59
N TYR A 182 11.33 -6.41 -1.48
CA TYR A 182 10.24 -5.46 -1.42
C TYR A 182 10.65 -4.27 -0.56
N ALA A 183 9.96 -3.15 -0.73
CA ALA A 183 10.15 -1.95 0.07
C ALA A 183 8.79 -1.34 0.42
N MET A 184 8.82 -0.41 1.36
CA MET A 184 7.67 0.43 1.67
C MET A 184 7.83 1.73 0.89
N LEU A 185 6.79 2.19 0.20
CA LEU A 185 6.82 3.49 -0.48
C LEU A 185 7.03 4.61 0.53
N THR A 186 6.27 4.57 1.63
CA THR A 186 6.25 5.61 2.63
C THR A 186 5.95 4.98 4.00
N PRO A 187 6.65 5.36 5.08
CA PRO A 187 6.37 4.81 6.42
C PRO A 187 4.96 5.09 6.93
N VAL A 188 4.30 6.11 6.39
CA VAL A 188 3.01 6.63 6.89
C VAL A 188 1.85 5.79 6.36
N ASP A 189 1.89 5.46 5.08
CA ASP A 189 0.84 4.71 4.38
C ASP A 189 1.04 3.20 4.45
N ARG A 190 2.22 2.73 4.89
CA ARG A 190 2.55 1.30 5.07
C ARG A 190 2.31 0.48 3.81
N LEU A 191 2.50 1.10 2.66
CA LEU A 191 2.25 0.49 1.37
C LEU A 191 3.52 -0.21 0.88
N ASN A 192 3.55 -1.54 1.00
CA ASN A 192 4.64 -2.33 0.46
C ASN A 192 4.49 -2.52 -1.04
N TYR A 193 5.61 -2.47 -1.75
CA TYR A 193 5.68 -2.72 -3.18
C TYR A 193 6.87 -3.62 -3.52
N CYS A 194 6.75 -4.31 -4.65
CA CYS A 194 7.84 -4.99 -5.31
C CYS A 194 7.86 -4.65 -6.80
N VAL A 195 8.88 -5.13 -7.51
CA VAL A 195 9.13 -4.75 -8.91
C VAL A 195 9.43 -5.95 -9.79
N ASN A 196 9.01 -5.85 -11.05
CA ASN A 196 9.41 -6.74 -12.13
C ASN A 196 9.92 -5.90 -13.31
N VAL A 197 10.84 -6.46 -14.09
CA VAL A 197 11.39 -5.81 -15.28
C VAL A 197 11.19 -6.72 -16.47
N TYR A 198 10.63 -6.18 -17.54
CA TYR A 198 10.34 -6.86 -18.80
C TYR A 198 10.93 -6.06 -19.97
N GLU A 199 10.81 -6.62 -21.18
CA GLU A 199 11.24 -5.96 -22.44
C GLU A 199 12.68 -5.43 -22.34
N GLU A 200 13.60 -6.23 -21.78
CA GLU A 200 15.03 -5.86 -21.62
C GLU A 200 15.27 -4.51 -20.92
N GLY A 201 14.39 -4.13 -19.98
CA GLY A 201 14.50 -2.88 -19.23
C GLY A 201 13.56 -1.78 -19.71
N ASP A 202 12.89 -1.96 -20.85
CA ASP A 202 11.92 -0.98 -21.38
C ASP A 202 10.59 -1.01 -20.62
N LEU A 203 10.40 -1.96 -19.71
CA LEU A 203 9.15 -2.13 -19.00
C LEU A 203 9.40 -2.44 -17.51
N LEU A 204 9.28 -1.42 -16.65
CA LEU A 204 9.19 -1.61 -15.20
C LEU A 204 7.73 -1.81 -14.77
N GLU A 205 7.44 -2.94 -14.13
CA GLU A 205 6.19 -3.20 -13.43
C GLU A 205 6.39 -3.00 -11.93
N ILE A 206 5.53 -2.19 -11.31
CA ILE A 206 5.49 -1.98 -9.86
C ILE A 206 4.22 -2.63 -9.33
N VAL A 207 4.39 -3.59 -8.43
CA VAL A 207 3.28 -4.34 -7.84
C VAL A 207 3.13 -3.90 -6.39
N SER A 208 1.91 -3.50 -6.04
CA SER A 208 1.53 -3.12 -4.68
C SER A 208 0.16 -3.74 -4.35
N MET A 209 -0.16 -3.85 -3.06
CA MET A 209 -1.48 -4.28 -2.63
C MET A 209 -2.49 -3.13 -2.72
N SER A 210 -3.65 -3.38 -3.34
CA SER A 210 -4.73 -2.38 -3.39
C SER A 210 -5.69 -2.50 -2.20
N THR A 211 -5.89 -3.72 -1.68
CA THR A 211 -6.74 -4.01 -0.53
C THR A 211 -6.17 -5.15 0.32
N GLY A 212 -6.63 -5.27 1.56
CA GLY A 212 -6.25 -6.38 2.44
C GLY A 212 -6.87 -7.74 2.07
N HIS A 213 -7.81 -7.81 1.11
CA HIS A 213 -8.56 -9.04 0.83
C HIS A 213 -7.66 -10.18 0.34
N GLY A 214 -6.83 -9.93 -0.68
CA GLY A 214 -5.94 -10.98 -1.20
C GLY A 214 -4.92 -11.45 -0.18
N THR A 215 -4.40 -10.54 0.64
CA THR A 215 -3.51 -10.90 1.76
C THR A 215 -4.21 -11.76 2.80
N HIS A 216 -5.49 -11.50 3.09
CA HIS A 216 -6.28 -12.32 3.99
C HIS A 216 -6.52 -13.72 3.41
N VAL A 217 -6.92 -13.82 2.13
CA VAL A 217 -7.10 -15.09 1.42
C VAL A 217 -5.80 -15.90 1.41
N ALA A 218 -4.68 -15.26 1.10
CA ALA A 218 -3.35 -15.84 1.16
C ALA A 218 -2.99 -16.36 2.55
N SER A 219 -3.32 -15.58 3.58
CA SER A 219 -3.02 -15.95 4.96
C SER A 219 -3.82 -17.18 5.39
N ILE A 220 -5.08 -17.27 4.99
CA ILE A 220 -5.92 -18.46 5.21
C ILE A 220 -5.34 -19.66 4.47
N ALA A 221 -4.87 -19.46 3.23
CA ALA A 221 -4.43 -20.55 2.37
C ALA A 221 -3.03 -21.07 2.69
N ALA A 222 -2.10 -20.23 3.18
CA ALA A 222 -0.69 -20.59 3.20
C ALA A 222 0.13 -19.96 4.35
N ALA A 223 -0.46 -19.21 5.29
CA ALA A 223 0.35 -18.55 6.32
C ALA A 223 1.12 -19.53 7.21
N TYR A 224 2.42 -19.27 7.36
CA TYR A 224 3.34 -20.08 8.14
C TYR A 224 3.81 -19.37 9.42
N PHE A 225 3.46 -19.92 10.58
CA PHE A 225 3.88 -19.44 11.91
C PHE A 225 4.57 -20.59 12.68
N PRO A 226 5.92 -20.67 12.66
CA PRO A 226 6.64 -21.76 13.31
C PRO A 226 6.47 -21.75 14.83
N ASP A 227 6.52 -20.56 15.44
CA ASP A 227 6.50 -20.38 16.89
C ASP A 227 5.08 -20.38 17.50
N GLU A 228 4.05 -20.22 16.66
CA GLU A 228 2.64 -20.12 17.09
C GLU A 228 1.77 -21.07 16.26
N PRO A 229 1.89 -22.40 16.49
CA PRO A 229 1.23 -23.41 15.67
C PRO A 229 -0.30 -23.32 15.70
N GLU A 230 -0.90 -22.77 16.76
CA GLU A 230 -2.32 -22.47 16.84
C GLU A 230 -2.80 -21.41 15.83
N LYS A 231 -1.92 -20.48 15.44
CA LYS A 231 -2.14 -19.48 14.39
C LYS A 231 -1.92 -20.04 12.98
N LYS A 232 -1.52 -21.31 12.82
CA LYS A 232 -1.42 -21.97 11.49
C LYS A 232 -2.80 -21.96 10.83
N MET A 233 -2.98 -21.14 9.80
CA MET A 233 -4.31 -20.86 9.26
C MET A 233 -4.74 -21.84 8.14
N ALA A 234 -3.85 -22.71 7.64
CA ALA A 234 -4.10 -23.48 6.42
C ALA A 234 -4.01 -25.01 6.50
N LEU A 235 -4.83 -25.64 5.63
CA LEU A 235 -4.92 -27.06 5.27
C LEU A 235 -3.65 -27.68 4.66
N LEU A 236 -2.68 -26.87 4.25
CA LEU A 236 -1.49 -27.27 3.50
C LEU A 236 -0.35 -26.31 3.94
N LEU A 237 0.56 -26.81 4.77
CA LEU A 237 1.65 -26.08 5.44
C LEU A 237 2.80 -25.57 4.55
N GLU A 238 2.95 -25.98 3.29
CA GLU A 238 4.13 -25.61 2.48
C GLU A 238 3.85 -25.26 1.02
N LEU A 239 3.09 -24.17 0.85
CA LEU A 239 2.66 -23.71 -0.46
C LEU A 239 3.56 -22.60 -1.01
N LYS A 240 3.94 -22.70 -2.28
CA LYS A 240 4.36 -21.54 -3.07
C LYS A 240 3.11 -20.76 -3.48
N LEU A 241 3.14 -19.44 -3.30
CA LEU A 241 2.00 -18.57 -3.52
C LEU A 241 2.27 -17.62 -4.69
N SER A 242 1.56 -17.77 -5.80
CA SER A 242 1.62 -16.85 -6.95
C SER A 242 0.38 -15.95 -6.94
N ALA A 243 0.58 -14.63 -6.86
CA ALA A 243 -0.46 -13.65 -6.56
C ALA A 243 -0.79 -12.74 -7.75
N LEU A 244 -1.78 -13.06 -8.59
CA LEU A 244 -2.10 -12.21 -9.75
C LEU A 244 -3.01 -11.04 -9.34
N VAL A 245 -2.52 -9.81 -9.44
CA VAL A 245 -3.35 -8.60 -9.33
C VAL A 245 -4.21 -8.49 -10.59
N LEU A 246 -5.53 -8.44 -10.45
CA LEU A 246 -6.43 -8.07 -11.54
C LEU A 246 -6.60 -6.54 -11.50
N ALA A 247 -6.00 -5.83 -12.45
CA ALA A 247 -6.40 -4.46 -12.74
C ALA A 247 -7.79 -4.51 -13.38
N CYS A 248 -8.82 -4.08 -12.63
CA CYS A 248 -10.15 -3.80 -13.19
C CYS A 248 -10.14 -2.47 -13.93
#